data_AF-A0A6I3D6I8-F1
#
_entry.id   AF-A0A6I3D6I8-F1
#
_cell.length_a   1.000
_cell.length_b   1.000
_cell.length_c   1.000
_cell.angle_alpha   90.00
_cell.angle_beta   90.00
_cell.angle_gamma   90.00
#
_symmetry.space_group_name_H-M   'P 1'
#
loop_
_entity.id
_entity.type
_entity.pdbx_description
1 polymer ?
#
loop_
_entity_poly.entity_id
_entity_poly.type
_entity_poly.pdbx_seq_one_letter_code
_entity_poly.pdbx_strand_id
1 'polypeptide(L)' 'MSINAQFDIQLPEFHLAIELALAEGEVLAVLGPNGSGKSTLLRALCGL' A
#
# COMPACT_ATOMS: atom_id res chain seq x y z
N MET A 1 10.97 16.39 -4.53
CA MET A 1 9.48 16.47 -4.58
C MET A 1 8.90 15.41 -3.63
N SER A 2 7.70 15.55 -3.07
CA SER A 2 7.08 14.49 -2.24
C SER A 2 5.67 14.14 -2.73
N ILE A 3 5.33 12.85 -2.65
CA ILE A 3 4.02 12.30 -3.00
C ILE A 3 3.34 11.89 -1.70
N ASN A 4 2.12 12.37 -1.52
CA ASN A 4 1.23 11.93 -0.45
C ASN A 4 0.09 11.13 -1.06
N ALA A 5 -0.20 9.97 -0.50
CA ALA A 5 -1.25 9.09 -0.98
C ALA A 5 -1.96 8.43 0.20
N GLN A 6 -3.28 8.30 0.08
CA GLN A 6 -4.13 7.69 1.09
C GLN A 6 -4.94 6.58 0.43
N PHE A 7 -4.91 5.40 1.03
CA PHE A 7 -5.58 4.22 0.54
C PHE A 7 -6.49 3.69 1.61
N ASP A 8 -7.76 3.50 1.25
CA ASP A 8 -8.72 2.73 2.04
C ASP A 8 -9.28 1.63 1.12
N ILE A 9 -8.85 0.40 1.38
CA ILE A 9 -9.15 -0.78 0.57
C ILE A 9 -10.02 -1.69 1.41
N GLN A 10 -11.27 -1.88 0.97
CA GLN A 10 -12.22 -2.80 1.56
C GLN A 10 -12.47 -3.98 0.61
N LEU A 11 -12.09 -5.17 1.03
CA LEU A 11 -12.39 -6.46 0.40
C LEU A 11 -13.22 -7.31 1.39
N PRO A 12 -13.92 -8.38 0.94
CA PRO A 12 -14.83 -9.14 1.79
C PRO A 12 -14.25 -9.64 3.13
N GLU A 13 -12.96 -10.00 3.15
CA GLU A 13 -12.26 -10.49 4.35
C GLU A 13 -11.01 -9.66 4.70
N PHE A 14 -10.82 -8.51 4.04
CA PHE A 14 -9.59 -7.72 4.17
C PHE A 14 -9.89 -6.24 4.14
N HIS A 15 -9.47 -5.53 5.20
CA HIS A 15 -9.51 -4.08 5.27
C HIS A 15 -8.10 -3.54 5.43
N LEU A 16 -7.76 -2.51 4.65
CA LEU A 16 -6.48 -1.83 4.72
C LEU A 16 -6.66 -0.33 4.54
N ALA A 17 -6.41 0.41 5.61
CA ALA A 17 -6.33 1.87 5.61
C ALA A 17 -4.88 2.31 5.86
N ILE A 18 -4.26 3.00 4.90
CA ILE A 18 -2.89 3.50 5.02
C ILE A 18 -2.76 4.93 4.47
N GLU A 19 -1.91 5.71 5.14
CA GLU A 19 -1.42 7.00 4.66
C GLU A 19 0.08 6.86 4.35
N LEU A 20 0.48 7.28 3.16
CA LEU A 20 1.85 7.22 2.67
C LEU A 20 2.31 8.63 2.30
N ALA A 21 3.47 9.02 2.82
CA ALA A 21 4.21 10.19 2.39
C ALA A 21 5.60 9.72 1.97
N LEU A 22 5.94 9.90 0.70
CA LEU A 22 7.21 9.45 0.11
C LEU A 22 7.90 10.63 -0.57
N ALA A 23 9.13 10.91 -0.16
CA ALA A 23 9.99 11.83 -0.87
C ALA A 23 10.64 11.17 -2.09
N GLU A 24 11.04 11.99 -3.03
CA GLU A 24 11.79 11.57 -4.21
C GLU A 24 13.08 10.84 -3.82
N GLY A 25 13.25 9.63 -4.34
CA GLY A 25 14.40 8.76 -4.03
C GLY A 25 14.23 7.89 -2.78
N GLU A 26 13.12 8.02 -2.04
CA GLU A 26 12.84 7.14 -0.90
C GLU A 26 12.30 5.77 -1.35
N VAL A 27 12.64 4.74 -0.57
CA VAL A 27 12.20 3.37 -0.79
C VAL A 27 11.31 2.95 0.38
N LEU A 28 10.05 2.63 0.08
CA LEU A 28 9.12 2.04 1.04
C LEU A 28 9.18 0.51 0.95
N ALA A 29 9.34 -0.15 2.10
CA ALA A 29 9.23 -1.61 2.20
C ALA A 29 7.91 -2.01 2.88
N VAL A 30 7.18 -2.95 2.27
CA VAL A 30 5.98 -3.56 2.87
C VAL A 30 6.33 -4.95 3.40
N LEU A 31 6.21 -5.15 4.72
CA LEU A 31 6.59 -6.39 5.40
C LEU A 31 5.36 -7.10 5.97
N GLY A 32 5.44 -8.44 6.07
CA GLY A 32 4.40 -9.25 6.68
C GLY A 32 4.42 -10.72 6.22
N PRO A 33 3.69 -11.62 6.92
CA PRO A 33 3.66 -13.06 6.63
C PRO A 33 3.16 -13.39 5.21
N ASN A 34 3.40 -14.60 4.72
CA ASN A 34 2.78 -15.06 3.48
C ASN A 34 1.24 -15.02 3.59
N GLY A 35 0.55 -14.58 2.54
CA GLY A 35 -0.90 -14.44 2.54
C GLY A 35 -1.46 -13.16 3.18
N SER A 36 -0.63 -12.30 3.80
CA SER A 36 -1.07 -11.03 4.42
C SER A 36 -1.58 -9.93 3.46
N GLY A 37 -1.69 -10.21 2.16
CA GLY A 37 -2.21 -9.23 1.19
C GLY A 37 -1.21 -8.24 0.61
N LYS A 38 0.10 -8.35 0.89
CA LYS A 38 1.14 -7.44 0.36
C LYS A 38 1.09 -7.25 -1.17
N SER A 39 1.01 -8.34 -1.93
CA SER A 39 0.94 -8.25 -3.40
C SER A 39 -0.39 -7.65 -3.88
N THR A 40 -1.48 -7.87 -3.14
CA THR A 40 -2.78 -7.23 -3.40
C THR A 40 -2.70 -5.73 -3.17
N LEU A 41 -2.08 -5.30 -2.07
CA LEU A 41 -1.81 -3.89 -1.79
C LEU A 41 -0.98 -3.25 -2.92
N LEU A 42 0.17 -3.83 -3.28
CA LEU A 42 1.04 -3.26 -4.31
C LEU A 42 0.32 -3.13 -5.67
N ARG A 43 -0.55 -4.08 -6.02
CA ARG A 43 -1.38 -3.99 -7.24
C ARG A 43 -2.37 -2.82 -7.16
N ALA A 44 -3.08 -2.68 -6.05
CA ALA A 44 -4.00 -1.56 -5.84
C ALA A 44 -3.29 -0.20 -5.91
N LEU A 45 -2.08 -0.07 -5.35
CA LEU A 45 -1.25 1.14 -5.47
C LEU A 45 -0.89 1.46 -6.93
N CYS A 46 -0.69 0.44 -7.76
CA CYS A 46 -0.42 0.58 -9.19
C CYS A 46 -1.69 0.75 -10.04
N GLY A 47 -2.88 0.78 -9.45
CA GLY A 47 -4.15 0.87 -10.18
C GLY A 47 -4.56 -0.41 -10.90
N LEU A 48 -4.10 -1.56 -10.40
CA LEU A 48 -4.43 -2.92 -10.89
C LEU A 48 -5.40 -3.63 -9.95
#